data_AF-U9UKF2-F1
#
_entry.id   AF-U9UKF2-F1
#
_cell.length_a   1.000
_cell.length_b   1.000
_cell.length_c   1.000
_cell.angle_alpha   90.00
_cell.angle_beta   90.00
_cell.angle_gamma   90.00
#
_symmetry.space_group_name_H-M   'P 1'
#
loop_
_entity.id
_entity.type
_entity.pdbx_description
1 polymer ?
#
loop_
_entity_poly.entity_id
_entity_poly.type
_entity_poly.pdbx_seq_one_letter_code
_entity_poly.pdbx_strand_id
1 'polypeptide(L)' 'MSKLNNDVLFLILEELNDDVKALYSCLLVNKTWCQNTVPILWKNALKYFKTESI' A
#
# COMPACT_ATOMS: atom_id res chain seq x y z
N MET A 1 -1.40 17.05 10.75
CA MET A 1 -1.96 16.12 9.74
C MET A 1 -3.46 16.06 9.95
N SER A 2 -4.24 16.56 9.00
CA SER A 2 -5.68 16.32 8.97
C SER A 2 -5.91 14.80 8.96
N LYS A 3 -6.88 14.33 9.75
CA LYS A 3 -7.19 12.90 9.84
C LYS A 3 -8.00 12.54 8.61
N LEU A 4 -7.33 11.97 7.60
CA LEU A 4 -8.02 11.38 6.45
C LEU A 4 -8.81 10.17 6.93
N ASN A 5 -10.04 10.00 6.43
CA ASN A 5 -10.84 8.82 6.73
C ASN A 5 -10.12 7.56 6.20
N ASN A 6 -10.07 6.49 7.00
CA ASN A 6 -9.46 5.22 6.61
C ASN A 6 -10.07 4.63 5.34
N ASP A 7 -11.38 4.77 5.13
CA ASP A 7 -12.06 4.25 3.94
C ASP A 7 -11.56 4.96 2.67
N VAL A 8 -11.37 6.27 2.76
CA VAL A 8 -10.81 7.08 1.66
C VAL A 8 -9.35 6.73 1.43
N LEU A 9 -8.57 6.55 2.50
CA LEU A 9 -7.19 6.12 2.41
C LEU A 9 -7.05 4.74 1.75
N PHE A 10 -7.94 3.81 2.09
CA PHE A 10 -7.95 2.48 1.51
C PHE A 10 -8.22 2.53 0.00
N LEU A 11 -9.19 3.33 -0.44
CA LEU A 11 -9.46 3.54 -1.88
C LEU A 11 -8.23 4.08 -2.62
N ILE A 12 -7.53 5.07 -2.04
CA ILE A 12 -6.30 5.61 -2.63
C ILE A 12 -5.24 4.52 -2.78
N LEU A 13 -5.06 3.69 -1.75
CA LEU A 13 -4.06 2.62 -1.78
C LEU A 13 -4.44 1.49 -2.75
N GLU A 14 -5.74 1.22 -2.96
CA GLU A 14 -6.21 0.23 -3.94
C GLU A 14 -5.93 0.66 -5.39
N GLU A 15 -6.02 1.96 -5.69
CA GLU A 15 -5.59 2.50 -6.99
C GLU A 15 -4.07 2.37 -7.21
N LEU A 16 -3.28 2.33 -6.13
CA LEU A 16 -1.82 2.15 -6.17
C LEU A 16 -1.39 0.67 -6.17
N ASN A 17 -2.33 -0.27 -6.25
CA ASN A 17 -2.05 -1.70 -6.09
C ASN A 17 -1.13 -2.31 -7.17
N ASP A 18 -0.89 -1.63 -8.29
CA ASP A 18 0.10 -2.08 -9.29
C ASP A 18 1.46 -1.39 -9.15
N ASP A 19 1.55 -0.33 -8.34
CA ASP A 19 2.78 0.40 -8.05
C ASP A 19 3.30 0.08 -6.65
N VAL A 20 4.05 -1.02 -6.58
CA VAL A 20 4.74 -1.50 -5.37
C VAL A 20 5.61 -0.42 -4.75
N LYS A 21 6.31 0.39 -5.56
CA LYS A 21 7.22 1.43 -5.06
C LYS A 21 6.43 2.54 -4.37
N ALA A 22 5.29 2.91 -4.93
CA ALA A 22 4.37 3.85 -4.29
C ALA A 22 3.80 3.29 -2.98
N LEU A 23 3.39 2.01 -2.95
CA LEU A 23 2.91 1.35 -1.72
C LEU A 23 4.00 1.28 -0.63
N TYR A 24 5.25 0.96 -0.99
CA TYR A 24 6.36 1.03 -0.04
C TYR A 24 6.59 2.44 0.49
N SER A 25 6.45 3.45 -0.35
CA SER A 25 6.54 4.86 0.08
C SER A 25 5.41 5.21 1.05
N CYS A 26 4.20 4.68 0.84
CA CYS A 26 3.05 4.84 1.73
C CYS A 26 3.28 4.26 3.14
N LEU A 27 4.02 3.16 3.27
CA LEU A 27 4.36 2.58 4.58
C LEU A 27 5.13 3.55 5.48
N LEU A 28 5.91 4.47 4.88
CA LEU A 28 6.81 5.38 5.59
C LEU A 28 6.14 6.69 6.01
N VAL A 29 4.91 6.96 5.56
CA VAL A 29 4.23 8.25 5.80
C VAL A 29 3.85 8.42 7.28
N ASN A 30 3.10 7.46 7.85
CA ASN A 30 2.76 7.40 9.27
C ASN A 30 2.11 6.05 9.63
N LYS A 31 1.78 5.85 10.92
CA LYS A 31 1.16 4.61 11.43
C LYS A 31 -0.15 4.24 10.72
N THR A 32 -1.02 5.21 10.44
CA THR A 32 -2.31 4.95 9.77
C THR A 32 -2.11 4.49 8.34
N TRP A 33 -1.19 5.12 7.60
CA TRP A 33 -0.86 4.69 6.24
C TRP A 33 -0.21 3.30 6.23
N CYS A 34 0.72 3.04 7.14
CA CYS A 34 1.33 1.73 7.30
C CYS A 34 0.29 0.63 7.54
N GLN A 35 -0.62 0.83 8.50
CA GLN A 35 -1.67 -0.13 8.83
C GLN A 35 -2.61 -0.45 7.66
N ASN A 36 -2.93 0.53 6.81
CA ASN A 36 -3.81 0.32 5.65
C ASN A 36 -3.06 -0.24 4.43
N THR A 37 -1.76 0.04 4.28
CA THR A 37 -0.97 -0.42 3.12
C THR A 37 -0.57 -1.89 3.25
N VAL A 38 -0.28 -2.38 4.46
CA VAL A 38 0.15 -3.78 4.69
C VAL A 38 -0.84 -4.81 4.12
N PRO A 39 -2.16 -4.72 4.35
CA PRO A 39 -3.13 -5.64 3.76
C PRO A 39 -3.12 -5.67 2.23
N ILE A 40 -2.92 -4.52 1.59
CA ILE A 40 -2.91 -4.38 0.12
C ILE A 40 -1.65 -5.04 -0.46
N LEU A 41 -0.50 -4.80 0.16
CA LEU A 41 0.75 -5.50 -0.20
C LEU A 41 0.60 -7.01 -0.03
N TRP A 42 -0.03 -7.48 1.04
CA TRP A 42 -0.19 -8.91 1.31
C TRP A 42 -1.15 -9.61 0.35
N LYS A 43 -2.22 -8.94 -0.08
CA LYS A 43 -3.20 -9.45 -1.07
C LYS A 43 -2.52 -9.86 -2.38
N ASN A 44 -1.49 -9.11 -2.78
CA ASN A 44 -0.75 -9.31 -4.03
C ASN A 44 0.71 -9.74 -3.81
N ALA A 45 1.07 -10.25 -2.63
CA ALA A 45 2.45 -10.60 -2.29
C ALA A 45 3.11 -11.52 -3.35
N LEU A 46 2.38 -12.53 -3.83
CA LEU A 46 2.85 -13.45 -4.86
C LEU A 46 3.13 -12.79 -6.22
N LYS A 47 2.43 -11.70 -6.56
CA LYS A 47 2.68 -10.92 -7.78
C LYS A 47 4.03 -10.22 -7.68
N TYR A 48 4.34 -9.64 -6.52
CA TYR A 48 5.54 -8.85 -6.31
C TYR A 48 6.81 -9.70 -6.17
N PHE A 49 6.72 -10.86 -5.51
CA PHE A 49 7.85 -11.80 -5.44
C PHE A 49 8.24 -12.37 -6.81
N LYS A 50 7.31 -12.43 -7.77
CA LYS A 50 7.61 -12.86 -9.15
C LYS A 50 8.31 -11.79 -9.98
N THR A 51 8.12 -10.52 -9.66
CA THR A 51 8.72 -9.41 -10.42
C THR A 51 10.20 -9.21 -10.07
N GLU A 52 10.65 -9.66 -8.89
CA GLU A 52 12.05 -9.62 -8.46
C GLU A 52 12.90 -10.81 -8.96
N SER A 53 12.31 -11.77 -9.69
CA SER A 53 12.97 -12.99 -10.17
C SER A 53 13.28 -13.01 -11.67
N ILE A 54 13.51 -11.84 -12.30
CA ILE A 54 14.10 -11.72 -13.65
C ILE A 54 15.54 -11.24 -13.54
#